data_AF-A0A392PWW9-F1
#
_entry.id   AF-A0A392PWW9-F1
#
_cell.length_a   1.000
_cell.length_b   1.000
_cell.length_c   1.000
_cell.angle_alpha   90.00
_cell.angle_beta   90.00
_cell.angle_gamma   90.00
#
_symmetry.space_group_name_H-M   'P 1'
#
loop_
_entity.id
_entity.type
_entity.pdbx_description
1 polymer ?
#
loop_
_entity_poly.entity_id
_entity_poly.type
_entity_poly.pdbx_seq_one_letter_code
_entity_poly.pdbx_strand_id
1 'polypeptide(L)' 'MCISFCAGVSASTAHTWTTLSGTGADDVRVMTRKSVDDPGRPAGIVLSAATSFWLPVTPKRVFEFLRDENSRSEVIKE' A
#
# COMPACT_ATOMS: atom_id res chain seq x y z
N MET A 1 7.96 11.41 -11.68
CA MET A 1 8.05 10.11 -10.97
C MET A 1 7.38 10.15 -9.58
N CYS A 2 7.68 11.13 -8.70
CA CYS A 2 7.00 11.22 -7.39
C CYS A 2 5.49 11.48 -7.49
N ILE A 3 5.06 12.36 -8.40
CA ILE A 3 3.64 12.77 -8.50
C ILE A 3 2.72 11.58 -8.84
N SER A 4 3.15 10.72 -9.77
CA SER A 4 2.39 9.52 -10.16
C SER A 4 2.31 8.47 -9.06
N PHE A 5 3.34 8.34 -8.24
CA PHE A 5 3.34 7.47 -7.06
C PHE A 5 2.42 8.04 -5.96
N CYS A 6 2.58 9.33 -5.64
CA CYS A 6 1.75 10.02 -4.66
C CYS A 6 0.27 10.00 -5.05
N ALA A 7 -0.08 10.10 -6.33
CA ALA A 7 -1.46 9.95 -6.78
C ALA A 7 -2.04 8.54 -6.51
N GLY A 8 -1.20 7.50 -6.50
CA GLY A 8 -1.65 6.13 -6.19
C GLY A 8 -1.78 5.83 -4.68
N VAL A 9 -1.05 6.57 -3.84
CA VAL A 9 -0.89 6.26 -2.40
C VAL A 9 -1.51 7.33 -1.51
N SER A 10 -1.76 8.54 -2.03
CA SER A 10 -2.37 9.64 -1.28
C SER A 10 -3.85 9.38 -1.00
N ALA A 11 -4.29 9.79 0.19
CA ALA A 11 -5.68 9.82 0.62
C ALA A 11 -6.42 11.09 0.15
N SER A 12 -6.04 11.64 -1.01
CA SER A 12 -6.73 12.77 -1.62
C SER A 12 -8.19 12.42 -1.89
N THR A 13 -9.11 13.39 -1.79
CA THR A 13 -10.55 13.22 -2.06
C THR A 13 -10.85 12.77 -3.50
N ALA A 14 -9.88 12.90 -4.42
CA ALA A 14 -9.95 12.35 -5.77
C ALA A 14 -9.72 10.82 -5.84
N HIS A 15 -9.19 10.21 -4.77
CA HIS A 15 -8.78 8.80 -4.70
C HIS A 15 -9.29 8.16 -3.40
N THR A 16 -10.60 7.92 -3.36
CA THR A 16 -11.27 7.30 -2.20
C THR A 16 -10.74 5.89 -1.94
N TRP A 17 -10.20 5.68 -0.74
CA TRP A 17 -9.85 4.38 -0.21
C TRP A 17 -11.07 3.76 0.47
N THR A 18 -11.35 2.49 0.16
CA THR A 18 -12.41 1.71 0.79
C THR A 18 -11.80 0.68 1.72
N THR A 19 -12.22 0.65 2.98
CA THR A 19 -11.84 -0.41 3.92
C THR A 19 -12.49 -1.72 3.48
N LEU A 20 -11.69 -2.79 3.36
CA LEU A 20 -12.22 -4.13 3.14
C LEU A 20 -12.82 -4.65 4.45
N SER A 21 -14.02 -5.20 4.39
CA SER A 21 -14.68 -5.80 5.54
C SER A 21 -14.56 -7.32 5.45
N GLY A 22 -14.14 -7.98 6.53
CA GLY A 22 -13.99 -9.43 6.60
C GLY A 22 -13.06 -9.86 7.73
N THR A 23 -13.11 -11.13 8.12
CA THR A 23 -12.25 -11.67 9.20
C THR A 23 -10.77 -11.46 8.87
N GLY A 24 -10.08 -10.63 9.66
CA GLY A 24 -8.66 -10.31 9.49
C GLY A 24 -8.35 -9.23 8.44
N ALA A 25 -9.37 -8.57 7.87
CA ALA A 25 -9.20 -7.55 6.84
C ALA A 25 -9.53 -6.12 7.31
N ASP A 26 -9.90 -5.92 8.58
CA ASP A 26 -10.39 -4.64 9.10
C ASP A 26 -9.38 -3.49 8.96
N ASP A 27 -8.08 -3.79 8.91
CA ASP A 27 -7.00 -2.81 8.73
C ASP A 27 -6.59 -2.62 7.25
N VAL A 28 -7.20 -3.36 6.32
CA VAL A 28 -6.88 -3.33 4.89
C VAL A 28 -7.75 -2.31 4.17
N ARG A 29 -7.11 -1.37 3.49
CA ARG A 29 -7.74 -0.36 2.64
C ARG A 29 -7.35 -0.60 1.19
N VAL A 30 -8.31 -0.44 0.28
CA VAL A 30 -8.12 -0.62 -1.17
C VAL A 30 -8.63 0.59 -1.93
N MET A 31 -7.91 0.97 -2.99
CA MET A 31 -8.31 1.99 -3.94
C MET A 31 -8.20 1.42 -5.37
N THR A 32 -9.23 1.69 -6.19
CA THR A 32 -9.27 1.30 -7.59
C THR A 32 -9.43 2.55 -8.44
N ARG A 33 -8.49 2.78 -9.37
CA ARG A 33 -8.57 3.88 -10.34
C ARG A 33 -8.55 3.36 -11.77
N LYS A 34 -9.53 3.80 -12.57
CA LYS A 34 -9.59 3.51 -14.01
C LYS A 34 -8.87 4.63 -14.77
N SER A 35 -7.78 4.28 -15.43
CA SER A 35 -6.95 5.19 -16.22
C SER A 35 -7.36 5.02 -17.69
N VAL A 36 -8.35 5.76 -18.18
CA VAL A 36 -8.75 5.75 -19.60
C VAL A 36 -8.29 7.01 -20.31
N ASP A 37 -8.30 8.15 -19.61
CA ASP A 37 -8.02 9.48 -20.17
C ASP A 37 -6.88 10.20 -19.43
N ASP A 38 -5.86 9.47 -18.97
CA ASP A 38 -4.71 10.02 -18.21
C ASP A 38 -3.45 10.05 -19.10
N PRO A 39 -3.10 11.21 -19.71
CA PRO A 39 -1.96 11.31 -20.63
C PRO A 39 -0.64 10.95 -19.94
N GLY A 40 0.11 10.02 -20.55
CA GLY A 40 1.39 9.55 -20.00
C GLY A 40 1.28 8.31 -19.11
N ARG A 41 0.09 7.70 -19.02
CA ARG A 41 -0.14 6.47 -18.27
C ARG A 41 -0.81 5.39 -19.12
N PRO A 42 -0.44 4.11 -18.96
CA PRO A 42 -1.09 3.03 -19.70
C PRO A 42 -2.60 3.00 -19.40
N ALA A 43 -3.40 2.83 -20.45
CA ALA A 43 -4.82 2.63 -20.29
C ALA A 43 -5.08 1.33 -19.49
N GLY A 44 -5.87 1.40 -18.42
CA GLY A 44 -6.14 0.22 -17.58
C GLY A 44 -6.68 0.52 -16.19
N ILE A 45 -6.83 -0.55 -15.40
CA ILE A 45 -7.21 -0.47 -13.99
C ILE A 45 -5.94 -0.50 -13.16
N VAL A 46 -5.84 0.38 -12.17
CA VAL A 46 -4.82 0.25 -11.13
C VAL A 46 -5.47 0.06 -9.78
N LEU A 47 -5.09 -1.05 -9.15
CA LEU A 47 -5.44 -1.42 -7.80
C LEU A 47 -4.31 -0.99 -6.87
N SER A 48 -4.64 -0.41 -5.72
CA SER A 48 -3.70 -0.07 -4.66
C SER A 48 -4.27 -0.59 -3.35
N ALA A 49 -3.44 -1.28 -2.56
CA ALA A 49 -3.82 -1.85 -1.28
C ALA A 49 -2.83 -1.37 -0.21
N ALA A 50 -3.34 -1.08 0.98
CA ALA A 50 -2.53 -0.66 2.13
C ALA A 50 -3.11 -1.28 3.39
N THR A 51 -2.25 -1.74 4.28
CA THR A 51 -2.61 -2.18 5.64
C THR A 51 -1.78 -1.40 6.66
N SER A 52 -2.24 -1.33 7.90
CA SER A 52 -1.53 -0.64 8.97
C SER A 52 -1.76 -1.38 10.28
N PHE A 53 -0.69 -1.63 11.03
CA PHE A 53 -0.76 -2.29 12.33
C PHE A 53 0.26 -1.64 13.27
N TRP A 54 0.00 -1.75 14.58
CA TRP A 54 0.88 -1.21 15.60
C TRP A 54 1.98 -2.20 15.97
N LEU A 55 3.20 -1.68 16.16
CA LEU A 55 4.36 -2.45 16.57
C LEU A 55 5.04 -1.82 17.78
N PRO A 56 5.39 -2.58 18.83
CA PRO A 56 6.10 -2.08 20.00
C PRO A 56 7.62 -1.99 19.76
N VAL A 57 8.04 -1.52 18.58
CA VAL A 57 9.45 -1.35 18.21
C VAL A 57 9.67 0.02 17.55
N THR A 58 10.91 0.52 17.58
CA THR A 58 11.22 1.84 17.03
C THR A 58 11.12 1.87 15.50
N PRO A 59 10.66 2.99 14.89
CA PRO A 59 10.55 3.10 13.43
C PRO A 59 11.86 2.82 12.70
N LYS A 60 13.00 3.25 13.27
CA LYS A 60 14.34 2.96 12.72
C LYS A 60 14.58 1.46 12.60
N ARG A 61 14.22 0.68 13.62
CA ARG A 61 14.42 -0.77 13.62
C ARG A 61 13.54 -1.48 12.59
N VAL A 62 12.29 -1.03 12.44
CA VAL A 62 11.39 -1.55 11.39
C VAL A 62 11.94 -1.23 10.01
N PHE A 63 12.39 0.01 9.78
CA PHE A 63 12.97 0.41 8.49
C PHE A 63 14.21 -0.40 8.13
N GLU A 64 15.14 -0.57 9.07
CA GLU A 64 16.35 -1.40 8.86
C GLU A 64 15.99 -2.86 8.59
N PHE A 65 14.98 -3.42 9.27
CA PHE A 65 14.51 -4.77 9.00
C PHE A 65 13.91 -4.94 7.60
N LEU A 66 13.06 -4.00 7.16
CA LEU A 66 12.39 -4.08 5.85
C LEU A 66 13.34 -3.91 4.65
N ARG A 67 14.47 -3.22 4.85
CA ARG A 67 15.48 -3.00 3.79
C ARG A 67 16.56 -4.08 3.73
N ASP A 68 16.74 -4.87 4.78
CA ASP A 68 17.72 -5.97 4.79
C ASP A 68 17.27 -7.04 3.80
N GLU A 69 18.13 -7.39 2.85
CA GLU A 69 17.77 -8.37 1.83
C GLU A 69 17.75 -9.80 2.39
N ASN A 70 18.50 -10.04 3.47
CA ASN A 70 18.59 -11.34 4.11
C ASN A 70 17.32 -11.70 4.91
N SER A 71 16.53 -10.70 5.30
CA SER A 71 15.27 -10.89 6.03
C SER A 71 14.06 -11.14 5.13
N ARG A 72 14.19 -10.98 3.79
CA ARG A 72 13.04 -11.03 2.85
C ARG A 72 12.28 -12.36 2.85
N SER A 73 12.97 -13.47 3.14
CA SER A 73 12.38 -14.81 3.18
C SER A 73 12.05 -15.29 4.59
N GLU A 74 12.23 -14.44 5.62
CA GLU A 74 11.84 -14.81 6.97
C GLU A 74 10.32 -14.97 7.03
N VAL A 75 9.89 -16.20 7.27
CA VAL A 75 8.50 -16.56 7.56
C VAL A 75 8.40 -16.95 9.02
N ILE A 76 7.35 -16.49 9.69
CA ILE A 76 7.01 -16.96 11.03
C ILE A 76 6.74 -18.46 10.90
N LYS A 77 7.58 -19.29 11.51
CA LYS A 77 7.28 -20.71 11.68
C LYS A 77 6.24 -20.80 12.80
N GLU A 78 5.07 -21.30 12.45
CA GLU A 78 3.98 -21.58 13.40
C GLU A 78 4.38 -22.69 14.39
#